data_AF-A0A059AHY2-F1
#
_entry.id   AF-A0A059AHY2-F1
#
_cell.length_a   1.000
_cell.length_b   1.000
_cell.length_c   1.000
_cell.angle_alpha   90.00
_cell.angle_beta   90.00
_cell.angle_gamma   90.00
#
_symmetry.space_group_name_H-M   'P 1'
#
loop_
_entity.id
_entity.type
_entity.pdbx_description
1 polymer ?
#
loop_
_entity_poly.entity_id
_entity_poly.type
_entity_poly.pdbx_seq_one_letter_code
_entity_poly.pdbx_strand_id
1 'polypeptide(L)'
;MANTERCRKPSPLAALFVVSLSLCLRFSPASSSPQGFQGSAAARGLKQDQGNIHEHEVHCSRERSRAASKIIEEYLMPFIEKERYQLPNKCRLHPDYNFYGDQEQHKIHVDINEWRCGYCRKSFYEEKYLDRHFDNRHYDLLNVSQGKCLADLCGALHCDLVMDSVQKKTKCNPAAAVRNKHLCESLADSCFPVKEGPSSSRLHEFFLRQFCDAHTCNGRQKPFSKGRRVSSSI
;
A
#
# COMPACT_ATOMS: atom_id res chain seq x y z
N MET A 1 37.29 26.90 -22.09
CA MET A 1 38.28 26.85 -21.00
C MET A 1 37.64 27.44 -19.76
N ALA A 2 37.13 26.59 -18.86
CA ALA A 2 36.57 26.98 -17.58
C ALA A 2 36.63 25.73 -16.69
N ASN A 3 37.68 25.64 -15.87
CA ASN A 3 37.74 26.00 -14.44
C ASN A 3 37.22 24.86 -13.55
N THR A 4 38.16 24.00 -13.18
CA THR A 4 38.04 22.88 -12.26
C THR A 4 38.28 23.37 -10.83
N GLU A 5 37.22 23.67 -10.09
CA GLU A 5 37.32 23.89 -8.65
C GLU A 5 37.27 22.56 -7.88
N ARG A 6 38.37 22.30 -7.19
CA ARG A 6 38.63 21.17 -6.31
C ARG A 6 38.44 21.68 -4.89
N CYS A 7 37.39 21.27 -4.18
CA CYS A 7 37.22 21.60 -2.76
C CYS A 7 37.25 20.35 -1.86
N ARG A 8 37.84 20.56 -0.68
CA ARG A 8 38.49 19.61 0.24
C ARG A 8 37.57 18.58 0.91
N LYS A 9 38.13 17.39 1.14
CA LYS A 9 37.70 16.42 2.17
C LYS A 9 38.15 16.88 3.56
N PRO A 10 37.37 16.66 4.64
CA PRO A 10 37.89 16.65 6.01
C PRO A 10 38.20 15.23 6.49
N SER A 11 39.34 15.08 7.18
CA SER A 11 39.84 13.87 7.85
C SER A 11 39.19 13.70 9.24
N PRO A 12 39.22 12.49 9.83
CA PRO A 12 38.56 12.19 11.10
C PRO A 12 39.49 12.49 12.28
N LEU A 13 38.95 13.10 13.35
CA LEU A 13 39.62 13.19 14.65
C LEU A 13 38.92 12.25 15.63
N ALA A 14 39.74 11.36 16.19
CA ALA A 14 39.40 10.39 17.21
C ALA A 14 39.15 11.06 18.57
N ALA A 15 38.18 10.56 19.32
CA ALA A 15 38.05 10.80 20.75
C ALA A 15 37.60 9.51 21.44
N LEU A 16 38.53 8.90 22.18
CA LEU A 16 38.34 7.79 23.11
C LEU A 16 37.87 8.36 24.45
N PHE A 17 36.78 7.84 25.03
CA PHE A 17 36.50 7.99 26.46
C PHE A 17 35.86 6.73 27.08
N VAL A 18 36.72 5.99 27.77
CA VAL A 18 36.62 5.34 29.10
C VAL A 18 35.32 4.62 29.51
N VAL A 19 35.51 3.33 29.77
CA VAL A 19 34.64 2.33 30.42
C VAL A 19 34.32 2.71 31.86
N SER A 20 33.08 2.48 32.31
CA SER A 20 32.79 2.30 33.74
C SER A 20 31.85 1.13 33.98
N LEU A 21 32.39 0.15 34.71
CA LEU A 21 31.77 -1.08 35.17
C LEU A 21 31.05 -0.78 36.49
N SER A 22 29.79 -1.19 36.66
CA SER A 22 29.19 -1.23 37.99
C SER A 22 28.28 -2.45 38.13
N LEU A 23 28.83 -3.40 38.86
CA LEU A 23 28.30 -4.70 39.24
C LEU A 23 27.62 -4.55 40.60
N CYS A 24 26.32 -4.86 40.70
CA CYS A 24 25.67 -5.14 41.97
C CYS A 24 24.88 -6.45 41.85
N LEU A 25 25.51 -7.54 42.28
CA LEU A 25 24.88 -8.79 42.69
C LEU A 25 24.04 -8.54 43.95
N ARG A 26 22.86 -9.16 44.09
CA ARG A 26 22.57 -10.12 45.19
C ARG A 26 21.27 -10.93 44.98
N PHE A 27 21.45 -12.26 44.91
CA PHE A 27 20.75 -13.40 45.52
C PHE A 27 19.21 -13.60 45.41
N SER A 28 18.84 -14.75 44.81
CA SER A 28 17.60 -15.51 44.99
C SER A 28 17.59 -16.30 46.32
N PRO A 29 16.43 -16.86 46.75
CA PRO A 29 16.21 -18.29 46.46
C PRO A 29 14.75 -18.69 46.15
N ALA A 30 14.64 -19.94 45.71
CA ALA A 30 13.50 -20.63 45.09
C ALA A 30 12.36 -21.03 46.05
N SER A 31 11.22 -21.50 45.50
CA SER A 31 10.58 -22.81 45.83
C SER A 31 9.24 -23.09 45.10
N SER A 32 9.16 -24.30 44.52
CA SER A 32 8.03 -25.28 44.44
C SER A 32 6.67 -25.00 43.77
N SER A 33 6.33 -25.87 42.81
CA SER A 33 4.99 -26.34 42.34
C SER A 33 4.50 -27.49 43.27
N PRO A 34 3.20 -27.91 43.41
CA PRO A 34 2.34 -28.43 42.32
C PRO A 34 0.80 -28.23 42.43
N GLN A 35 0.13 -28.40 41.27
CA GLN A 35 -1.20 -29.00 41.00
C GLN A 35 -2.43 -28.71 41.89
N GLY A 36 -3.51 -28.25 41.24
CA GLY A 36 -4.89 -28.35 41.73
C GLY A 36 -5.90 -28.01 40.63
N PHE A 37 -6.34 -29.02 39.87
CA PHE A 37 -7.45 -28.94 38.91
C PHE A 37 -8.66 -29.66 39.49
N GLN A 38 -9.74 -28.93 39.81
CA GLN A 38 -11.13 -29.31 39.49
C GLN A 38 -12.15 -28.26 39.95
N GLY A 39 -13.03 -27.89 39.01
CA GLY A 39 -14.45 -27.61 39.25
C GLY A 39 -14.83 -26.22 39.79
N SER A 40 -15.45 -25.39 38.96
CA SER A 40 -16.90 -25.15 39.07
C SER A 40 -17.41 -24.21 37.96
N ALA A 41 -18.65 -24.46 37.56
CA ALA A 41 -19.35 -23.82 36.47
C ALA A 41 -19.91 -22.43 36.83
N ALA A 42 -20.08 -21.63 35.78
CA ALA A 42 -21.04 -20.53 35.63
C ALA A 42 -20.90 -19.29 36.54
N ALA A 43 -20.32 -18.22 35.98
CA ALA A 43 -20.82 -16.85 36.20
C ALA A 43 -20.42 -15.95 35.02
N ARG A 44 -21.42 -15.40 34.34
CA ARG A 44 -21.26 -14.34 33.34
C ARG A 44 -20.69 -13.11 34.05
N GLY A 45 -19.49 -12.70 33.68
CA GLY A 45 -18.90 -11.43 34.07
C GLY A 45 -18.51 -10.66 32.81
N LEU A 46 -19.39 -9.75 32.36
CA LEU A 46 -19.03 -8.66 31.47
C LEU A 46 -17.99 -7.81 32.22
N LYS A 47 -16.70 -8.03 31.97
CA LYS A 47 -15.68 -7.03 32.26
C LYS A 47 -15.57 -6.11 31.06
N GLN A 48 -16.37 -5.04 31.08
CA GLN A 48 -15.91 -3.77 30.53
C GLN A 48 -14.84 -3.25 31.50
N ASP A 49 -13.60 -3.21 31.03
CA ASP A 49 -12.54 -2.39 31.60
C ASP A 49 -11.64 -2.01 30.41
N GLN A 50 -11.89 -0.84 29.83
CA GLN A 50 -11.14 0.40 30.04
C GLN A 50 -9.77 0.40 29.37
N GLY A 51 -9.65 1.33 28.41
CA GLY A 51 -8.41 2.04 28.16
C GLY A 51 -7.33 1.28 27.44
N ASN A 52 -7.42 1.22 26.11
CA ASN A 52 -6.21 1.43 25.34
C ASN A 52 -6.48 2.44 24.22
N ILE A 53 -5.69 3.51 24.26
CA ILE A 53 -5.51 4.47 23.19
C ILE A 53 -4.85 3.68 22.05
N HIS A 54 -5.63 2.98 21.23
CA HIS A 54 -5.15 2.56 19.92
C HIS A 54 -5.28 3.78 19.01
N GLU A 55 -4.29 4.66 19.12
CA GLU A 55 -3.97 5.70 18.15
C GLU A 55 -4.02 5.08 16.74
N HIS A 56 -5.05 5.46 15.97
CA HIS A 56 -5.20 5.29 14.53
C HIS A 56 -4.57 4.01 13.96
N GLU A 57 -5.16 2.85 14.20
CA GLU A 57 -4.79 1.64 13.45
C GLU A 57 -5.28 1.79 11.99
N VAL A 58 -4.36 1.93 11.06
CA VAL A 58 -4.70 2.02 9.63
C VAL A 58 -4.99 0.63 9.09
N HIS A 59 -6.26 0.38 8.76
CA HIS A 59 -6.69 -0.84 8.07
C HIS A 59 -6.57 -0.67 6.55
N CYS A 60 -5.34 -0.65 6.02
CA CYS A 60 -5.08 -0.67 4.58
C CYS A 60 -4.13 -1.81 4.22
N SER A 61 -4.54 -2.70 3.30
CA SER A 61 -3.66 -3.77 2.83
C SER A 61 -2.62 -3.21 1.85
N ARG A 62 -1.36 -3.13 2.28
CA ARG A 62 -0.25 -2.60 1.46
C ARG A 62 -0.09 -3.35 0.13
N GLU A 63 -0.05 -4.68 0.16
CA GLU A 63 0.10 -5.52 -1.04
C GLU A 63 -1.03 -5.26 -2.06
N ARG A 64 -2.28 -5.23 -1.60
CA ARG A 64 -3.43 -4.93 -2.47
C ARG A 64 -3.39 -3.48 -2.97
N SER A 65 -2.96 -2.53 -2.15
CA SER A 65 -2.76 -1.13 -2.55
C SER A 65 -1.69 -1.00 -3.63
N ARG A 66 -0.58 -1.75 -3.53
CA ARG A 66 0.47 -1.83 -4.56
C ARG A 66 -0.08 -2.40 -5.86
N ALA A 67 -0.87 -3.46 -5.80
CA ALA A 67 -1.54 -4.03 -6.98
C ALA A 67 -2.48 -3.03 -7.66
N ALA A 68 -3.30 -2.31 -6.89
CA ALA A 68 -4.17 -1.25 -7.40
C ALA A 68 -3.35 -0.11 -8.06
N SER A 69 -2.28 0.34 -7.39
CA SER A 69 -1.38 1.38 -7.92
C SER A 69 -0.75 0.95 -9.24
N LYS A 70 -0.27 -0.30 -9.34
CA LYS A 70 0.29 -0.85 -10.58
C LYS A 70 -0.73 -0.88 -11.71
N ILE A 71 -1.98 -1.24 -11.43
CA ILE A 71 -3.06 -1.21 -12.42
C ILE A 71 -3.32 0.21 -12.90
N ILE A 72 -3.41 1.18 -11.99
CA ILE A 72 -3.61 2.59 -12.34
C ILE A 72 -2.47 3.07 -13.24
N GLU A 73 -1.23 2.79 -12.85
CA GLU A 73 -0.03 3.20 -13.60
C GLU A 73 0.03 2.56 -14.99
N GLU A 74 -0.20 1.25 -15.12
CA GLU A 74 -0.04 0.56 -16.40
C GLU A 74 -1.24 0.73 -17.36
N TYR A 75 -2.46 0.85 -16.81
CA TYR A 75 -3.70 0.77 -17.60
C TYR A 75 -4.53 2.05 -17.63
N LEU A 76 -4.25 3.04 -16.79
CA LEU A 76 -5.01 4.30 -16.73
C LEU A 76 -4.15 5.54 -17.01
N MET A 77 -3.07 5.74 -16.26
CA MET A 77 -2.23 6.94 -16.36
C MET A 77 -1.79 7.30 -17.79
N PRO A 78 -1.39 6.33 -18.65
CA PRO A 78 -0.94 6.67 -20.01
C PRO A 78 -2.02 7.32 -20.87
N PHE A 79 -3.30 7.10 -20.55
CA PHE A 79 -4.44 7.72 -21.24
C PHE A 79 -4.78 9.08 -20.64
N ILE A 80 -4.71 9.23 -19.32
CA ILE A 80 -4.87 10.53 -18.64
C ILE A 80 -3.83 11.53 -19.16
N GLU A 81 -2.57 11.11 -19.22
CA GLU A 81 -1.46 11.94 -19.70
C GLU A 81 -1.63 12.31 -21.18
N LYS A 82 -2.06 11.35 -22.02
CA LYS A 82 -2.33 11.59 -23.44
C LYS A 82 -3.41 12.66 -23.64
N GLU A 83 -4.44 12.63 -22.80
CA GLU A 83 -5.55 13.60 -22.81
C GLU A 83 -5.19 14.92 -22.09
N ARG A 84 -3.99 15.00 -21.49
CA ARG A 84 -3.52 16.12 -20.63
C ARG A 84 -4.54 16.47 -19.55
N TYR A 85 -5.19 15.45 -19.01
CA TYR A 85 -6.27 15.61 -18.05
C TYR A 85 -5.71 15.73 -16.63
N GLN A 86 -6.28 16.65 -15.84
CA GLN A 86 -5.96 16.82 -14.43
C GLN A 86 -7.07 16.16 -13.61
N LEU A 87 -6.70 15.23 -12.74
CA LEU A 87 -7.67 14.54 -11.90
C LEU A 87 -8.27 15.51 -10.86
N PRO A 88 -9.58 15.50 -10.63
CA PRO A 88 -10.19 16.30 -9.58
C PRO A 88 -9.68 15.89 -8.18
N ASN A 89 -9.55 16.83 -7.24
CA ASN A 89 -9.13 16.53 -5.87
C ASN A 89 -10.04 15.52 -5.13
N LYS A 90 -11.31 15.43 -5.53
CA LYS A 90 -12.27 14.45 -5.00
C LYS A 90 -12.05 13.03 -5.54
N CYS A 91 -11.24 12.86 -6.58
CA CYS A 91 -11.01 11.57 -7.22
C CYS A 91 -10.19 10.65 -6.31
N ARG A 92 -10.72 9.45 -6.04
CA ARG A 92 -10.02 8.44 -5.22
C ARG A 92 -8.82 7.78 -5.91
N LEU A 93 -8.68 7.96 -7.22
CA LEU A 93 -7.55 7.48 -8.03
C LEU A 93 -6.43 8.51 -8.15
N HIS A 94 -6.56 9.68 -7.52
CA HIS A 94 -5.56 10.74 -7.61
C HIS A 94 -4.22 10.27 -7.01
N PRO A 95 -3.09 10.36 -7.76
CA PRO A 95 -1.78 9.89 -7.31
C PRO A 95 -1.34 10.50 -5.97
N ASP A 96 -1.55 11.81 -5.79
CA ASP A 96 -1.16 12.55 -4.58
C ASP A 96 -1.84 12.08 -3.29
N TYR A 97 -2.99 11.40 -3.40
CA TYR A 97 -3.68 10.84 -2.24
C TYR A 97 -3.46 9.34 -2.11
N ASN A 98 -2.50 8.74 -2.82
CA ASN A 98 -2.14 7.33 -2.60
C ASN A 98 -1.50 7.18 -1.21
N PHE A 99 -2.19 6.48 -0.31
CA PHE A 99 -1.79 6.33 1.09
C PHE A 99 -0.36 5.81 1.27
N TYR A 100 0.06 4.83 0.46
CA TYR A 100 1.42 4.27 0.52
C TYR A 100 2.35 4.84 -0.57
N GLY A 101 1.91 5.83 -1.35
CA GLY A 101 2.62 6.30 -2.54
C GLY A 101 4.08 6.67 -2.26
N ASP A 102 4.30 7.50 -1.24
CA ASP A 102 5.64 7.93 -0.83
C ASP A 102 6.52 6.74 -0.39
N GLN A 103 6.01 5.87 0.47
CA GLN A 103 6.77 4.71 0.97
C GLN A 103 7.13 3.71 -0.13
N GLU A 104 6.22 3.48 -1.09
CA GLU A 104 6.50 2.60 -2.23
C GLU A 104 7.59 3.20 -3.14
N GLN A 105 7.64 4.52 -3.33
CA GLN A 105 8.73 5.21 -4.05
C GLN A 105 10.08 5.14 -3.32
N HIS A 106 10.05 4.97 -2.00
CA HIS A 106 11.25 4.84 -1.16
C HIS A 106 11.72 3.39 -0.99
N LYS A 107 11.27 2.47 -1.84
CA LYS A 107 11.84 1.14 -1.93
C LYS A 107 12.92 1.09 -2.98
N ILE A 108 14.10 0.64 -2.59
CA ILE A 108 15.23 0.50 -3.50
C ILE A 108 15.53 -0.98 -3.62
N HIS A 109 15.25 -1.58 -4.77
CA HIS A 109 15.69 -2.94 -5.08
C HIS A 109 17.12 -2.85 -5.64
N VAL A 110 18.09 -3.25 -4.82
CA VAL A 110 19.52 -3.13 -5.12
C VAL A 110 20.01 -4.33 -5.92
N ASP A 111 19.62 -5.54 -5.52
CA ASP A 111 19.96 -6.82 -6.15
C ASP A 111 18.84 -7.84 -5.84
N ILE A 112 18.88 -9.04 -6.43
CA ILE A 112 17.87 -10.12 -6.35
C ILE A 112 17.39 -10.36 -4.90
N ASN A 113 18.31 -10.31 -3.93
CA ASN A 113 18.04 -10.55 -2.52
C ASN A 113 18.41 -9.33 -1.65
N GLU A 114 18.41 -8.12 -2.20
CA GLU A 114 18.68 -6.91 -1.44
C GLU A 114 17.67 -5.81 -1.75
N TRP A 115 16.82 -5.54 -0.76
CA TRP A 115 15.92 -4.41 -0.69
C TRP A 115 16.45 -3.41 0.33
N ARG A 116 16.42 -2.12 0.02
CA ARG A 116 16.92 -1.06 0.88
C ARG A 116 15.86 0.00 1.12
N CYS A 117 15.73 0.40 2.38
CA CYS A 117 14.89 1.52 2.80
C CYS A 117 15.48 2.84 2.29
N GLY A 118 14.69 3.61 1.54
CA GLY A 118 15.07 4.93 1.04
C GLY A 118 15.31 5.97 2.14
N TYR A 119 14.57 5.88 3.26
CA TYR A 119 14.66 6.86 4.35
C TYR A 119 15.89 6.66 5.25
N CYS A 120 16.13 5.43 5.72
CA CYS A 120 17.17 5.15 6.72
C CYS A 120 18.30 4.23 6.23
N ARG A 121 18.27 3.84 4.95
CA ARG A 121 19.28 2.99 4.29
C ARG A 121 19.44 1.57 4.85
N LYS A 122 18.60 1.10 5.78
CA LYS A 122 18.60 -0.30 6.21
C LYS A 122 18.29 -1.23 5.03
N SER A 123 19.06 -2.32 4.92
CA SER A 123 18.85 -3.37 3.91
C SER A 123 18.09 -4.56 4.51
N PHE A 124 17.35 -5.26 3.64
CA PHE A 124 16.46 -6.37 3.91
C PHE A 124 16.60 -7.37 2.76
N TYR A 125 16.39 -8.65 3.05
CA TYR A 125 16.62 -9.68 2.04
C TYR A 125 15.40 -9.97 1.14
N GLU A 126 14.19 -9.58 1.58
CA GLU A 126 12.95 -9.64 0.78
C GLU A 126 12.12 -8.37 1.01
N GLU A 127 11.30 -8.01 0.02
CA GLU A 127 10.42 -6.82 0.06
C GLU A 127 9.49 -6.82 1.28
N LYS A 128 8.93 -7.98 1.65
CA LYS A 128 8.01 -8.10 2.79
C LYS A 128 8.62 -7.65 4.12
N TYR A 129 9.94 -7.75 4.28
CA TYR A 129 10.62 -7.28 5.48
C TYR A 129 10.87 -5.78 5.46
N LEU A 130 11.06 -5.20 4.28
CA LEU A 130 11.09 -3.75 4.10
C LEU A 130 9.69 -3.16 4.33
N ASP A 131 8.64 -3.79 3.85
CA ASP A 131 7.24 -3.41 4.13
C ASP A 131 6.96 -3.37 5.63
N ARG A 132 7.28 -4.47 6.33
CA ARG A 132 7.16 -4.53 7.79
C ARG A 132 8.02 -3.49 8.49
N HIS A 133 9.18 -3.13 7.94
CA HIS A 133 10.01 -2.06 8.49
C HIS A 133 9.33 -0.70 8.34
N PHE A 134 8.69 -0.40 7.20
CA PHE A 134 7.91 0.83 7.04
C PHE A 134 6.78 0.93 8.05
N ASP A 135 6.03 -0.15 8.24
CA ASP A 135 4.90 -0.18 9.19
C ASP A 135 5.36 0.09 10.64
N ASN A 136 6.57 -0.36 11.02
CA ASN A 136 7.06 -0.25 12.39
C ASN A 136 7.90 1.01 12.66
N ARG A 137 8.55 1.59 11.64
CA ARG A 137 9.60 2.61 11.82
C ARG A 137 9.38 3.89 11.04
N HIS A 138 8.48 3.89 10.07
CA HIS A 138 8.18 5.02 9.21
C HIS A 138 6.67 5.23 9.03
N TYR A 139 5.88 4.76 9.99
CA TYR A 139 4.43 4.94 10.01
C TYR A 139 4.05 6.43 10.07
N ASP A 140 4.83 7.22 10.81
CA ASP A 140 4.71 8.66 10.98
C ASP A 140 4.85 9.45 9.67
N LEU A 141 5.47 8.87 8.64
CA LEU A 141 5.61 9.49 7.32
C LEU A 141 4.35 9.33 6.44
N LEU A 142 3.35 8.59 6.90
CA LEU A 142 2.09 8.43 6.17
C LEU A 142 1.22 9.67 6.31
N ASN A 143 0.64 10.16 5.20
CA ASN A 143 -0.39 11.19 5.25
C ASN A 143 -1.74 10.58 5.66
N VAL A 144 -1.88 10.25 6.94
CA VAL A 144 -3.09 9.59 7.47
C VAL A 144 -4.35 10.45 7.30
N SER A 145 -4.19 11.79 7.27
CA SER A 145 -5.32 12.72 7.19
C SER A 145 -5.99 12.78 5.81
N GLN A 146 -5.20 12.69 4.73
CA GLN A 146 -5.71 12.85 3.36
C GLN A 146 -5.55 11.60 2.50
N GLY A 147 -4.66 10.68 2.89
CA GLY A 147 -4.36 9.46 2.16
C GLY A 147 -5.60 8.58 1.98
N LYS A 148 -5.73 8.02 0.78
CA LYS A 148 -6.76 7.09 0.37
C LYS A 148 -6.13 5.72 0.18
N CYS A 149 -6.70 4.73 0.87
CA CYS A 149 -6.30 3.35 0.69
C CYS A 149 -6.76 2.86 -0.70
N LEU A 150 -5.81 2.57 -1.60
CA LEU A 150 -6.16 2.04 -2.92
C LEU A 150 -6.60 0.58 -2.87
N ALA A 151 -6.29 -0.16 -1.79
CA ALA A 151 -6.75 -1.54 -1.61
C ALA A 151 -8.29 -1.64 -1.58
N ASP A 152 -8.98 -0.60 -1.10
CA ASP A 152 -10.44 -0.51 -1.10
C ASP A 152 -11.03 -0.48 -2.52
N LEU A 153 -10.22 -0.09 -3.51
CA LEU A 153 -10.62 0.00 -4.91
C LEU A 153 -10.37 -1.30 -5.66
N CYS A 154 -9.75 -2.30 -5.03
CA CYS A 154 -9.34 -3.52 -5.72
C CYS A 154 -10.49 -4.31 -6.33
N GLY A 155 -11.68 -4.27 -5.71
CA GLY A 155 -12.87 -4.86 -6.29
C GLY A 155 -13.23 -4.24 -7.64
N ALA A 156 -13.13 -2.93 -7.76
CA ALA A 156 -13.41 -2.20 -9.00
C ALA A 156 -12.28 -2.31 -10.04
N LEU A 157 -11.02 -2.32 -9.59
CA LEU A 157 -9.83 -2.30 -10.43
C LEU A 157 -9.34 -3.69 -10.87
N HIS A 158 -9.91 -4.78 -10.35
CA HIS A 158 -9.49 -6.16 -10.63
C HIS A 158 -8.06 -6.49 -10.16
N CYS A 159 -7.67 -6.05 -8.95
CA CYS A 159 -6.32 -6.30 -8.40
C CYS A 159 -5.91 -7.78 -8.41
N ASP A 160 -6.85 -8.69 -8.18
CA ASP A 160 -6.56 -10.12 -8.11
C ASP A 160 -6.05 -10.69 -9.47
N LEU A 161 -6.11 -9.92 -10.56
CA LEU A 161 -5.52 -10.26 -11.87
C LEU A 161 -4.02 -10.00 -11.98
N VAL A 162 -3.49 -9.06 -11.20
CA VAL A 162 -2.06 -8.68 -11.25
C VAL A 162 -1.29 -9.14 -10.01
N MET A 163 -1.99 -9.68 -9.02
CA MET A 163 -1.38 -10.28 -7.84
C MET A 163 -0.93 -11.71 -8.16
N ASP A 164 0.25 -12.10 -7.69
CA ASP A 164 0.87 -13.42 -7.96
C ASP A 164 0.17 -14.61 -7.26
N SER A 165 -0.94 -14.34 -6.57
CA SER A 165 -1.77 -15.40 -6.01
C SER A 165 -2.39 -16.21 -7.15
N VAL A 166 -2.06 -17.51 -7.22
CA VAL A 166 -2.69 -18.46 -8.14
C VAL A 166 -4.20 -18.24 -8.11
N GLN A 167 -4.76 -17.76 -9.22
CA GLN A 167 -6.19 -17.57 -9.34
C GLN A 167 -6.86 -18.93 -9.24
N LYS A 168 -7.29 -19.29 -8.03
CA LYS A 168 -8.23 -20.38 -7.86
C LYS A 168 -9.46 -19.94 -8.63
N LYS A 169 -9.80 -20.68 -9.70
CA LYS A 169 -11.03 -20.47 -10.48
C LYS A 169 -12.21 -20.67 -9.52
N THR A 170 -12.62 -19.60 -8.87
CA THR A 170 -13.78 -19.59 -7.99
C THR A 170 -15.01 -19.31 -8.84
N LYS A 171 -16.14 -19.89 -8.43
CA LYS A 171 -17.42 -19.60 -9.07
C LYS A 171 -17.73 -18.11 -8.90
N CYS A 172 -18.16 -17.46 -9.97
CA CYS A 172 -18.55 -16.04 -9.92
C CYS A 172 -19.59 -15.81 -8.82
N ASN A 173 -19.41 -14.73 -8.06
CA ASN A 173 -20.40 -14.23 -7.11
C ASN A 173 -21.16 -13.05 -7.74
N PRO A 174 -22.44 -13.20 -8.12
CA PRO A 174 -23.21 -12.15 -8.76
C PRO A 174 -23.33 -10.87 -7.91
N ALA A 175 -23.48 -11.02 -6.60
CA ALA A 175 -23.59 -9.88 -5.69
C ALA A 175 -22.27 -9.09 -5.61
N ALA A 176 -21.12 -9.78 -5.64
CA ALA A 176 -19.83 -9.12 -5.69
C ALA A 176 -19.62 -8.40 -7.02
N ALA A 177 -19.99 -9.02 -8.15
CA ALA A 177 -19.90 -8.39 -9.47
C ALA A 177 -20.71 -7.09 -9.54
N VAL A 178 -21.96 -7.09 -9.06
CA VAL A 178 -22.80 -5.88 -9.03
C VAL A 178 -22.19 -4.79 -8.14
N ARG A 179 -21.73 -5.14 -6.93
CA ARG A 179 -21.10 -4.15 -6.03
C ARG A 179 -19.84 -3.55 -6.63
N ASN A 180 -18.97 -4.38 -7.21
CA ASN A 180 -17.73 -3.94 -7.83
C ASN A 180 -18.00 -3.07 -9.07
N LYS A 181 -19.02 -3.41 -9.85
CA LYS A 181 -19.48 -2.59 -10.98
C LYS A 181 -19.90 -1.20 -10.53
N HIS A 182 -20.78 -1.10 -9.52
CA HIS A 182 -21.22 0.19 -9.00
C HIS A 182 -20.07 1.03 -8.42
N LEU A 183 -19.15 0.39 -7.69
CA LEU A 183 -17.95 1.07 -7.21
C LEU A 183 -17.11 1.61 -8.37
N CYS A 184 -16.94 0.81 -9.43
CA CYS A 184 -16.21 1.21 -10.64
C CYS A 184 -16.87 2.39 -11.37
N GLU A 185 -18.18 2.34 -11.57
CA GLU A 185 -18.94 3.43 -12.20
C GLU A 185 -18.86 4.72 -11.37
N SER A 186 -18.96 4.61 -10.04
CA SER A 186 -18.80 5.76 -9.13
C SER A 186 -17.39 6.39 -9.21
N LEU A 187 -16.35 5.59 -9.44
CA LEU A 187 -15.01 6.12 -9.72
C LEU A 187 -14.99 6.87 -11.05
N ALA A 188 -15.63 6.33 -12.10
CA ALA A 188 -15.72 7.01 -13.40
C ALA A 188 -16.43 8.36 -13.28
N ASP A 189 -17.54 8.43 -12.55
CA ASP A 189 -18.33 9.65 -12.33
C ASP A 189 -17.56 10.71 -11.53
N SER A 190 -16.83 10.29 -10.50
CA SER A 190 -16.11 11.20 -9.59
C SER A 190 -14.77 11.67 -10.14
N CYS A 191 -14.07 10.83 -10.90
CA CYS A 191 -12.76 11.11 -11.47
C CYS A 191 -12.82 11.66 -12.89
N PHE A 192 -13.85 11.33 -13.69
CA PHE A 192 -14.01 11.76 -15.08
C PHE A 192 -15.46 12.22 -15.34
N PRO A 193 -15.94 13.29 -14.67
CA PRO A 193 -17.30 13.80 -14.86
C PRO A 193 -17.51 14.30 -16.29
N VAL A 194 -18.45 13.69 -17.01
CA VAL A 194 -18.73 13.93 -18.45
C VAL A 194 -19.02 15.40 -18.78
N LYS A 195 -19.57 16.14 -17.82
CA LYS A 195 -19.92 17.57 -17.98
C LYS A 195 -18.72 18.51 -17.94
N GLU A 196 -17.56 18.05 -17.49
CA GLU A 196 -16.34 18.87 -17.34
C GLU A 196 -15.49 18.93 -18.63
N GLY A 197 -16.04 18.47 -19.77
CA GLY A 197 -15.50 18.72 -21.10
C GLY A 197 -15.14 17.46 -21.90
N PRO A 198 -14.67 17.62 -23.15
CA PRO A 198 -14.49 16.51 -24.08
C PRO A 198 -13.45 15.47 -23.62
N SER A 199 -12.33 15.92 -23.03
CA SER A 199 -11.30 15.01 -22.51
C SER A 199 -11.82 14.18 -21.34
N SER A 200 -12.55 14.81 -20.41
CA SER A 200 -13.20 14.12 -19.29
C SER A 200 -14.21 13.08 -19.80
N SER A 201 -15.06 13.45 -20.77
CA SER A 201 -16.01 12.52 -21.39
C SER A 201 -15.35 11.33 -22.07
N ARG A 202 -14.23 11.52 -22.78
CA ARG A 202 -13.49 10.42 -23.42
C ARG A 202 -12.86 9.49 -22.38
N LEU A 203 -12.28 10.05 -21.31
CA LEU A 203 -11.70 9.27 -20.23
C LEU A 203 -12.77 8.52 -19.43
N HIS A 204 -13.95 9.10 -19.26
CA HIS A 204 -15.10 8.44 -18.64
C HIS A 204 -15.50 7.18 -19.43
N GLU A 205 -15.76 7.31 -20.73
CA GLU A 205 -16.10 6.16 -21.58
C GLU A 205 -14.96 5.14 -21.60
N PHE A 206 -13.71 5.61 -21.70
CA PHE A 206 -12.54 4.75 -21.62
C PHE A 206 -12.52 3.94 -20.32
N PHE A 207 -12.70 4.58 -19.17
CA PHE A 207 -12.64 3.94 -17.87
C PHE A 207 -13.73 2.88 -17.71
N LEU A 208 -14.96 3.17 -18.13
CA LEU A 208 -16.06 2.21 -18.09
C LEU A 208 -15.74 0.94 -18.89
N ARG A 209 -15.21 1.09 -20.11
CA ARG A 209 -14.90 -0.04 -21.00
C ARG A 209 -13.63 -0.80 -20.60
N GLN A 210 -12.68 -0.09 -19.98
CA GLN A 210 -11.40 -0.66 -19.57
C GLN A 210 -11.53 -1.43 -18.24
N PHE A 211 -12.36 -0.95 -17.30
CA PHE A 211 -12.45 -1.49 -15.94
C PHE A 211 -13.84 -2.04 -15.61
N CYS A 212 -14.92 -1.34 -15.96
CA CYS A 212 -16.23 -1.59 -15.37
C CYS A 212 -17.05 -2.67 -16.10
N ASP A 213 -17.00 -2.73 -17.43
CA ASP A 213 -17.78 -3.68 -18.24
C ASP A 213 -17.48 -5.16 -17.93
N ALA A 214 -16.28 -5.43 -17.40
CA ALA A 214 -15.82 -6.74 -17.00
C ALA A 214 -16.48 -7.25 -15.71
N HIS A 215 -17.18 -6.41 -14.94
CA HIS A 215 -17.88 -6.81 -13.72
C HIS A 215 -19.21 -7.52 -14.05
N THR A 216 -19.08 -8.73 -14.62
CA THR A 216 -20.19 -9.60 -15.02
C THR A 216 -19.84 -11.07 -14.82
N CYS A 217 -20.84 -11.90 -14.50
CA CYS A 217 -20.64 -13.35 -14.37
C CYS A 217 -20.70 -14.12 -15.70
N ASN A 218 -21.03 -13.47 -16.82
CA ASN A 218 -21.14 -14.15 -18.11
C ASN A 218 -19.80 -14.39 -18.82
N GLY A 219 -18.70 -13.82 -18.29
CA GLY A 219 -17.34 -14.00 -18.81
C GLY A 219 -17.07 -13.44 -20.21
N ARG A 220 -18.02 -12.68 -20.79
CA ARG A 220 -17.90 -12.17 -22.17
C ARG A 220 -16.95 -10.97 -22.26
N GLN A 221 -16.97 -10.12 -21.24
CA GLN A 221 -16.14 -8.92 -21.20
C GLN A 221 -14.89 -9.21 -20.37
N LYS A 222 -13.73 -8.88 -20.94
CA LYS A 222 -12.45 -8.99 -20.24
C LYS A 222 -12.03 -7.60 -19.73
N PRO A 223 -11.52 -7.51 -18.49
CA PRO A 223 -10.93 -6.28 -18.01
C PRO A 223 -9.67 -5.97 -18.81
N PHE A 224 -9.30 -4.69 -18.83
CA PHE A 224 -8.14 -4.17 -19.55
C PHE A 224 -8.18 -4.43 -21.06
N SER A 225 -9.38 -4.34 -21.67
CA SER A 225 -9.63 -4.68 -23.08
C SER A 225 -8.78 -3.90 -24.07
N LYS A 226 -8.37 -2.67 -23.74
CA LYS A 226 -7.46 -1.84 -24.57
C LYS A 226 -5.98 -2.13 -24.32
N GLY A 227 -5.66 -3.11 -23.47
CA GLY A 227 -4.32 -3.47 -23.06
C GLY A 227 -3.66 -2.42 -22.16
N ARG A 228 -2.42 -2.71 -21.75
CA ARG A 228 -1.50 -1.72 -21.20
C ARG A 228 -0.81 -0.99 -22.34
N ARG A 229 -0.40 0.25 -22.12
CA ARG A 229 0.47 0.94 -23.09
C ARG A 229 1.86 0.30 -22.98
N VAL A 230 2.33 -0.34 -24.04
CA VAL A 230 3.72 -0.80 -24.10
C VAL A 230 4.56 0.46 -24.23
N SER A 231 5.32 0.80 -23.20
CA SER A 231 6.42 1.77 -23.39
C SER A 231 7.35 1.12 -24.40
N SER A 232 7.43 1.67 -25.60
CA SER A 232 8.55 1.40 -26.49
C SER A 232 9.78 1.89 -25.74
N SER A 233 10.53 0.98 -25.12
CA SER A 233 11.81 1.31 -24.54
C SER A 233 12.66 1.92 -25.65
N ILE A 234 13.04 3.19 -25.49
CA ILE A 234 14.12 3.81 -26.26
C ILE A 234 15.42 3.51 -25.51
#